data_AF-A0A139Y601-F1
#
_entry.id   AF-A0A139Y601-F1
#
_cell.length_a   1.000
_cell.length_b   1.000
_cell.length_c   1.000
_cell.angle_alpha   90.00
_cell.angle_beta   90.00
_cell.angle_gamma   90.00
#
_symmetry.space_group_name_H-M   'P 1'
#
loop_
_entity.id
_entity.type
_entity.pdbx_description
1 polymer ?
#
loop_
_entity_poly.entity_id
_entity_poly.type
_entity_poly.pdbx_seq_one_letter_code
_entity_poly.pdbx_strand_id
1 'polypeptide(L)'
;DVAITRYLDEAAINRLQSVLACNIQEVLRLLLRDCQSPPGCPSSPSSFSSYSSHSLVGVQSNESLSSSCFAVLRERLSEDFMAALFLRELLQNLSKLLQQQMLEKHSIFTQIKQHMILLELRGYLDGTSAAVANWNQVFLPLNKKAEEYQERLKEILLADGAETYRPNPLDLSGLPYPTPVCVAVEILNTFAELQPQLLRQAFFSEAKSDAKQESRLLLLLAETLEKSHSDSVQVQVKEILVKVVCSPVMELPEKDEIHMLFYDKGVMDRLLQTLFLPLNADEMTPSDFHRLHHAKQQILEILAHCVPAH
;
A
#
# COMPACT_ATOMS: atom_id res chain seq x y z
N ASP A 1 -9.90 32.95 3.38
CA ASP A 1 -8.58 33.59 3.45
C ASP A 1 -8.12 33.81 4.87
N VAL A 2 -7.26 32.94 5.40
CA VAL A 2 -6.01 33.30 6.10
C VAL A 2 -5.15 32.03 6.09
N ALA A 3 -4.02 32.13 5.41
CA ALA A 3 -3.02 31.10 5.28
C ALA A 3 -2.31 30.83 6.63
N ILE A 4 -2.56 29.68 7.25
CA ILE A 4 -1.71 29.15 8.32
C ILE A 4 -1.54 27.65 8.09
N THR A 5 -0.49 27.30 7.34
CA THR A 5 0.39 26.11 7.47
C THR A 5 1.26 25.98 6.21
N ARG A 6 2.13 26.97 5.97
CA ARG A 6 3.27 26.85 5.04
C ARG A 6 4.55 27.20 5.80
N TYR A 7 5.02 26.26 6.62
CA TYR A 7 6.38 26.30 7.18
C TYR A 7 7.26 25.14 6.69
N LEU A 8 6.89 24.57 5.55
CA LEU A 8 7.83 24.01 4.60
C LEU A 8 7.49 24.68 3.27
N ASP A 9 8.42 25.49 2.76
CA ASP A 9 8.33 26.02 1.41
C ASP A 9 8.20 24.84 0.44
N GLU A 10 7.41 24.99 -0.63
CA GLU A 10 7.25 23.96 -1.67
C GLU A 10 8.63 23.54 -2.21
N ALA A 11 9.57 24.49 -2.26
CA ALA A 11 10.97 24.23 -2.57
C ALA A 11 11.71 23.39 -1.52
N ALA A 12 11.38 23.50 -0.24
CA ALA A 12 11.94 22.68 0.84
C ALA A 12 11.34 21.27 0.85
N ILE A 13 10.03 21.14 0.57
CA ILE A 13 9.36 19.84 0.37
C ILE A 13 9.97 19.12 -0.83
N ASN A 14 10.14 19.81 -1.96
CA ASN A 14 10.76 19.26 -3.16
C ASN A 14 12.23 18.89 -2.94
N ARG A 15 12.98 19.67 -2.13
CA ARG A 15 14.36 19.32 -1.75
C ARG A 15 14.40 18.10 -0.82
N LEU A 16 13.52 18.01 0.16
CA LEU A 16 13.41 16.84 1.04
C LEU A 16 13.00 15.59 0.25
N GLN A 17 12.05 15.71 -0.66
CA GLN A 17 11.64 14.64 -1.57
C GLN A 17 12.77 14.22 -2.51
N SER A 18 13.52 15.18 -3.06
CA SER A 18 14.70 14.90 -3.89
C SER A 18 15.80 14.21 -3.09
N VAL A 19 16.08 14.66 -1.86
CA VAL A 19 17.07 14.01 -0.97
C VAL A 19 16.62 12.61 -0.57
N LEU A 20 15.34 12.41 -0.22
CA LEU A 20 14.78 11.11 0.12
C LEU A 20 14.78 10.16 -1.09
N ALA A 21 14.50 10.67 -2.29
CA ALA A 21 14.51 9.88 -3.51
C ALA A 21 15.93 9.49 -3.94
N CYS A 22 16.88 10.42 -3.92
CA CYS A 22 18.28 10.14 -4.25
C CYS A 22 18.94 9.18 -3.24
N ASN A 23 18.45 9.16 -1.99
CA ASN A 23 18.96 8.29 -0.93
C ASN A 23 18.03 7.11 -0.65
N ILE A 24 17.07 6.80 -1.52
CA ILE A 24 16.00 5.85 -1.17
C ILE A 24 16.53 4.45 -0.91
N GLN A 25 17.59 4.05 -1.63
CA GLN A 25 18.30 2.79 -1.37
C GLN A 25 19.03 2.80 -0.03
N GLU A 26 19.54 3.95 0.42
CA GLU A 26 20.18 4.05 1.73
C GLU A 26 19.18 4.18 2.87
N VAL A 27 18.04 4.86 2.66
CA VAL A 27 16.93 4.87 3.62
C VAL A 27 16.36 3.46 3.77
N LEU A 28 16.17 2.74 2.65
CA LEU A 28 15.80 1.33 2.64
C LEU A 28 16.83 0.47 3.41
N ARG A 29 18.13 0.64 3.15
CA ARG A 29 19.19 -0.07 3.88
C ARG A 29 19.25 0.29 5.37
N LEU A 30 18.97 1.53 5.75
CA LEU A 30 19.00 1.99 7.13
C LEU A 30 17.78 1.52 7.93
N LEU A 31 16.59 1.52 7.32
CA LEU A 31 15.34 1.10 7.95
C LEU A 31 15.19 -0.43 8.02
N LEU A 32 15.82 -1.16 7.08
CA LEU A 32 15.74 -2.63 6.98
C LEU A 32 17.02 -3.33 7.43
N ARG A 33 18.05 -2.58 7.86
CA ARG A 33 19.12 -3.16 8.69
C ARG A 33 18.50 -3.57 10.01
N ASP A 34 18.72 -4.82 10.37
CA ASP A 34 18.33 -5.43 11.64
C ASP A 34 18.31 -4.37 12.76
N CYS A 35 17.14 -4.13 13.35
CA CYS A 35 17.06 -3.65 14.71
C CYS A 35 17.75 -4.71 15.59
N GLN A 36 19.08 -4.69 15.62
CA GLN A 36 19.81 -5.20 16.76
C GLN A 36 19.29 -4.38 17.93
N SER A 37 18.57 -5.06 18.80
CA SER A 37 18.22 -4.60 20.14
C SER A 37 19.35 -3.72 20.68
N PRO A 38 19.05 -2.51 21.21
CA PRO A 38 20.10 -1.57 21.60
C PRO A 38 21.07 -2.28 22.54
N PRO A 39 22.39 -2.23 22.29
CA PRO A 39 23.34 -2.77 23.25
C PRO A 39 23.12 -2.02 24.56
N GLY A 40 22.87 -2.80 25.62
CA GLY A 40 22.65 -2.29 26.96
C GLY A 40 23.72 -1.25 27.31
N CYS A 41 23.27 -0.14 27.92
CA CYS A 41 24.12 0.95 28.35
C CYS A 41 25.41 0.44 29.01
N PRO A 42 26.61 0.76 28.50
CA PRO A 42 27.79 0.80 29.32
C PRO A 42 27.90 2.23 29.85
N SER A 43 27.73 2.36 31.15
CA SER A 43 28.28 3.42 31.97
C SER A 43 29.62 3.96 31.45
N SER A 44 29.77 5.30 31.45
CA SER A 44 31.05 6.04 31.32
C SER A 44 32.15 5.43 32.22
N PRO A 45 33.47 5.65 32.00
CA PRO A 45 34.07 6.87 31.44
C PRO A 45 35.35 6.74 30.57
N SER A 46 35.68 7.86 29.91
CA SER A 46 37.03 8.42 29.69
C SER A 46 38.15 7.67 28.94
N SER A 47 38.76 8.42 28.00
CA SER A 47 40.20 8.47 27.67
C SER A 47 40.76 7.57 26.55
N PHE A 48 40.93 8.19 25.38
CA PHE A 48 42.20 8.37 24.64
C PHE A 48 43.22 7.20 24.50
N SER A 49 43.62 7.04 23.22
CA SER A 49 44.94 6.70 22.66
C SER A 49 45.24 5.28 22.15
N SER A 50 45.62 5.27 20.87
CA SER A 50 46.86 4.72 20.30
C SER A 50 46.85 3.37 19.55
N TYR A 51 47.18 3.48 18.26
CA TYR A 51 48.10 2.66 17.45
C TYR A 51 48.05 1.12 17.57
N SER A 52 47.77 0.44 16.46
CA SER A 52 48.81 -0.20 15.63
C SER A 52 48.24 -1.14 14.57
N SER A 53 48.80 -1.01 13.37
CA SER A 53 48.69 -1.90 12.22
C SER A 53 49.39 -3.24 12.45
N HIS A 54 48.74 -4.35 12.12
CA HIS A 54 49.42 -5.58 11.66
C HIS A 54 48.49 -6.46 10.78
N SER A 55 48.90 -6.55 9.52
CA SER A 55 49.01 -7.72 8.63
C SER A 55 47.97 -8.87 8.66
N LEU A 56 47.26 -8.97 7.53
CA LEU A 56 46.95 -10.19 6.74
C LEU A 56 46.98 -11.56 7.45
N VAL A 57 45.79 -12.12 7.71
CA VAL A 57 45.56 -13.57 7.61
C VAL A 57 44.26 -13.77 6.84
N GLY A 58 44.34 -14.48 5.73
CA GLY A 58 43.20 -14.82 4.90
C GLY A 58 42.19 -15.68 5.66
N VAL A 59 40.93 -15.26 5.62
CA VAL A 59 39.77 -16.12 5.84
C VAL A 59 38.88 -15.94 4.61
N GLN A 60 39.07 -16.83 3.64
CA GLN A 60 38.02 -17.19 2.71
C GLN A 60 37.00 -18.00 3.49
N SER A 61 35.84 -17.41 3.79
CA SER A 61 34.57 -18.13 4.03
C SER A 61 33.49 -17.14 4.47
N ASN A 62 32.67 -16.70 3.52
CA ASN A 62 31.19 -16.75 3.56
C ASN A 62 30.62 -15.77 2.54
N GLU A 63 30.71 -16.14 1.27
CA GLU A 63 29.66 -15.79 0.32
C GLU A 63 28.40 -16.58 0.72
N SER A 64 27.63 -16.05 1.66
CA SER A 64 26.24 -16.45 1.85
C SER A 64 25.48 -15.37 2.61
N LEU A 65 24.46 -14.83 1.93
CA LEU A 65 23.31 -14.09 2.48
C LEU A 65 23.47 -12.58 2.67
N SER A 66 23.77 -11.83 1.61
CA SER A 66 23.17 -10.50 1.51
C SER A 66 21.74 -10.68 0.98
N SER A 67 20.77 -10.93 1.88
CA SER A 67 19.36 -10.80 1.50
C SER A 67 19.19 -9.41 0.91
N SER A 68 18.75 -9.31 -0.34
CA SER A 68 18.50 -8.01 -0.94
C SER A 68 17.52 -7.24 -0.04
N CYS A 69 17.66 -5.92 0.04
CA CYS A 69 16.80 -5.10 0.89
C CYS A 69 15.30 -5.33 0.61
N PHE A 70 14.96 -5.64 -0.64
CA PHE A 70 13.60 -5.98 -1.06
C PHE A 70 13.15 -7.38 -0.64
N ALA A 71 14.06 -8.33 -0.42
CA ALA A 71 13.73 -9.61 0.22
C ALA A 71 13.32 -9.40 1.68
N VAL A 72 14.06 -8.56 2.42
CA VAL A 72 13.70 -8.20 3.81
C VAL A 72 12.39 -7.44 3.85
N LEU A 73 12.18 -6.49 2.93
CA LEU A 73 10.91 -5.76 2.82
C LEU A 73 9.74 -6.71 2.57
N ARG A 74 9.91 -7.72 1.70
CA ARG A 74 8.90 -8.74 1.43
C ARG A 74 8.52 -9.51 2.70
N GLU A 75 9.51 -9.99 3.45
CA GLU A 75 9.28 -10.71 4.71
C GLU A 75 8.55 -9.81 5.72
N ARG A 76 9.03 -8.58 5.90
CA ARG A 76 8.44 -7.60 6.83
C ARG A 76 7.02 -7.19 6.43
N LEU A 77 6.70 -7.14 5.15
CA LEU A 77 5.33 -6.86 4.70
C LEU A 77 4.34 -7.92 5.19
N SER A 78 4.77 -9.18 5.36
CA SER A 78 3.87 -10.22 5.87
C SER A 78 3.61 -10.13 7.38
N GLU A 79 4.51 -9.46 8.14
CA GLU A 79 4.54 -9.44 9.61
C GLU A 79 4.17 -8.09 10.23
N ASP A 80 4.63 -6.99 9.64
CA ASP A 80 4.57 -5.64 10.20
C ASP A 80 3.82 -4.67 9.30
N PHE A 81 2.75 -4.08 9.83
CA PHE A 81 1.93 -3.11 9.11
C PHE A 81 2.71 -1.84 8.73
N MET A 82 3.74 -1.46 9.51
CA MET A 82 4.58 -0.30 9.20
C MET A 82 5.34 -0.47 7.89
N ALA A 83 5.69 -1.70 7.52
CA ALA A 83 6.33 -1.98 6.24
C ALA A 83 5.40 -1.64 5.06
N ALA A 84 4.10 -1.88 5.20
CA ALA A 84 3.11 -1.53 4.17
C ALA A 84 2.89 -0.02 4.07
N LEU A 85 2.82 0.69 5.20
CA LEU A 85 2.78 2.16 5.21
C LEU A 85 4.04 2.74 4.55
N PHE A 86 5.20 2.20 4.88
CA PHE A 86 6.45 2.61 4.27
C PHE A 86 6.45 2.37 2.75
N LEU A 87 6.02 1.19 2.28
CA LEU A 87 5.93 0.89 0.85
C LEU A 87 4.95 1.83 0.13
N ARG A 88 3.79 2.11 0.73
CA ARG A 88 2.83 3.09 0.22
C ARG A 88 3.47 4.46 0.04
N GLU A 89 4.12 5.00 1.07
CA GLU A 89 4.75 6.33 1.01
C GLU A 89 5.95 6.36 0.06
N LEU A 90 6.73 5.28 -0.01
CA LEU A 90 7.78 5.08 -1.01
C LEU A 90 7.20 5.26 -2.43
N LEU A 91 6.13 4.54 -2.75
CA LEU A 91 5.50 4.59 -4.07
C LEU A 91 4.88 5.95 -4.39
N GLN A 92 4.24 6.60 -3.41
CA GLN A 92 3.71 7.95 -3.57
C GLN A 92 4.80 9.00 -3.79
N ASN A 93 6.00 8.82 -3.24
CA ASN A 93 7.12 9.68 -3.56
C ASN A 93 7.69 9.36 -4.95
N LEU A 94 7.76 8.08 -5.34
CA LEU A 94 8.18 7.68 -6.69
C LEU A 94 7.20 8.14 -7.80
N SER A 95 5.92 8.32 -7.48
CA SER A 95 4.94 8.87 -8.43
C SER A 95 5.21 10.36 -8.71
N LYS A 96 5.71 11.10 -7.71
CA LYS A 96 5.99 12.54 -7.77
C LYS A 96 7.37 12.87 -8.35
N LEU A 97 8.27 11.89 -8.51
CA LEU A 97 9.59 12.11 -9.09
C LEU A 97 9.50 12.61 -10.53
N LEU A 98 10.32 13.62 -10.84
CA LEU A 98 10.45 14.18 -12.18
C LEU A 98 11.00 13.14 -13.17
N GLN A 99 10.67 13.30 -14.46
CA GLN A 99 11.07 12.41 -15.56
C GLN A 99 12.59 12.16 -15.68
N GLN A 100 13.44 12.96 -15.04
CA GLN A 100 14.89 12.79 -15.09
C GLN A 100 15.42 11.61 -14.25
N GLN A 101 14.62 11.07 -13.31
CA GLN A 101 14.99 9.93 -12.44
C GLN A 101 14.35 8.60 -12.86
N MET A 102 14.00 8.44 -14.13
CA MET A 102 13.28 7.26 -14.64
C MET A 102 14.05 5.93 -14.47
N LEU A 103 15.39 5.96 -14.49
CA LEU A 103 16.22 4.77 -14.30
C LEU A 103 16.10 4.21 -12.87
N GLU A 104 16.14 5.08 -11.86
CA GLU A 104 16.00 4.70 -10.45
C GLU A 104 14.59 4.17 -10.17
N LYS A 105 13.57 4.87 -10.72
CA LYS A 105 12.17 4.44 -10.66
C LYS A 105 11.99 3.04 -11.27
N HIS A 106 12.52 2.82 -12.47
CA HIS A 106 12.43 1.52 -13.15
C HIS A 106 13.17 0.41 -12.40
N SER A 107 14.33 0.72 -11.80
CA SER A 107 15.09 -0.21 -10.96
C SER A 107 14.28 -0.68 -9.76
N ILE A 108 13.64 0.24 -9.03
CA ILE A 108 12.82 -0.11 -7.85
C ILE A 108 11.63 -0.98 -8.24
N PHE A 109 10.92 -0.61 -9.31
CA PHE A 109 9.82 -1.43 -9.79
C PHE A 109 10.29 -2.83 -10.21
N THR A 110 11.43 -2.93 -10.90
CA THR A 110 12.02 -4.22 -11.27
C THR A 110 12.35 -5.07 -10.05
N GLN A 111 12.87 -4.46 -8.97
CA GLN A 111 13.14 -5.16 -7.72
C GLN A 111 11.85 -5.60 -7.01
N ILE A 112 10.81 -4.77 -7.00
CA ILE A 112 9.48 -5.14 -6.47
C ILE A 112 8.92 -6.36 -7.22
N LYS A 113 9.04 -6.38 -8.55
CA LYS A 113 8.67 -7.54 -9.38
C LYS A 113 9.50 -8.78 -9.02
N GLN A 114 10.83 -8.66 -9.01
CA GLN A 114 11.73 -9.80 -8.74
C GLN A 114 11.44 -10.46 -7.40
N HIS A 115 11.07 -9.67 -6.39
CA HIS A 115 10.73 -10.17 -5.06
C HIS A 115 9.25 -10.50 -4.87
N MET A 116 8.42 -10.39 -5.91
CA MET A 116 6.98 -10.72 -5.87
C MET A 116 6.21 -10.01 -4.75
N ILE A 117 6.65 -8.80 -4.39
CA ILE A 117 6.15 -8.06 -3.22
C ILE A 117 4.64 -7.83 -3.27
N LEU A 118 4.09 -7.59 -4.47
CA LEU A 118 2.65 -7.36 -4.66
C LEU A 118 1.78 -8.54 -4.21
N LEU A 119 2.31 -9.77 -4.24
CA LEU A 119 1.55 -10.94 -3.82
C LEU A 119 1.38 -11.03 -2.30
N GLU A 120 2.22 -10.35 -1.52
CA GLU A 120 2.05 -10.29 -0.06
C GLU A 120 0.81 -9.45 0.34
N LEU A 121 0.35 -8.55 -0.54
CA LEU A 121 -0.84 -7.74 -0.33
C LEU A 121 -2.14 -8.56 -0.31
N ARG A 122 -2.13 -9.81 -0.79
CA ARG A 122 -3.29 -10.73 -0.68
C ARG A 122 -3.72 -10.90 0.77
N GLY A 123 -2.73 -11.08 1.65
CA GLY A 123 -2.93 -11.24 3.09
C GLY A 123 -3.56 -10.02 3.77
N TYR A 124 -3.45 -8.84 3.15
CA TYR A 124 -4.07 -7.60 3.61
C TYR A 124 -5.52 -7.49 3.15
N LEU A 125 -5.82 -7.97 1.93
CA LEU A 125 -7.17 -7.97 1.36
C LEU A 125 -8.07 -9.03 1.98
N ASP A 126 -7.54 -10.22 2.26
CA ASP A 126 -8.30 -11.33 2.87
C ASP A 126 -8.21 -11.39 4.40
N GLY A 127 -7.30 -10.61 5.01
CA GLY A 127 -7.10 -10.53 6.45
C GLY A 127 -6.25 -11.65 7.05
N THR A 128 -5.60 -12.48 6.23
CA THR A 128 -4.80 -13.63 6.71
C THR A 128 -3.38 -13.26 7.15
N SER A 129 -2.88 -12.08 6.78
CA SER A 129 -1.50 -11.66 7.12
C SER A 129 -1.33 -11.35 8.60
N ALA A 130 -0.16 -11.70 9.15
CA ALA A 130 0.24 -11.32 10.51
C ALA A 130 0.32 -9.79 10.69
N ALA A 131 0.60 -9.03 9.62
CA ALA A 131 0.54 -7.57 9.63
C ALA A 131 -0.88 -7.03 9.92
N VAL A 132 -1.94 -7.73 9.49
CA VAL A 132 -3.32 -7.36 9.81
C VAL A 132 -3.61 -7.61 11.29
N ALA A 133 -3.09 -8.70 11.85
CA ALA A 133 -3.16 -8.95 13.29
C ALA A 133 -2.41 -7.88 14.09
N ASN A 134 -1.22 -7.48 13.64
CA ASN A 134 -0.45 -6.37 14.21
C ASN A 134 -1.25 -5.05 14.15
N TRP A 135 -1.89 -4.75 13.02
CA TRP A 135 -2.76 -3.58 12.88
C TRP A 135 -3.90 -3.57 13.90
N ASN A 136 -4.60 -4.70 14.04
CA ASN A 136 -5.70 -4.84 14.99
C ASN A 136 -5.26 -4.68 16.45
N GLN A 137 -4.03 -5.08 16.78
CA GLN A 137 -3.50 -4.99 18.15
C GLN A 137 -2.96 -3.59 18.49
N VAL A 138 -2.27 -2.94 17.55
CA VAL A 138 -1.52 -1.70 17.82
C VAL A 138 -2.24 -0.47 17.30
N PHE A 139 -2.70 -0.49 16.05
CA PHE A 139 -3.19 0.70 15.35
C PHE A 139 -4.68 0.91 15.52
N LEU A 140 -5.48 -0.16 15.58
CA LEU A 140 -6.91 -0.03 15.81
C LEU A 140 -7.24 0.68 17.16
N PRO A 141 -6.56 0.39 18.29
CA PRO A 141 -6.75 1.17 19.51
C PRO A 141 -6.32 2.63 19.39
N LEU A 142 -5.28 2.93 18.60
CA LEU A 142 -4.85 4.31 18.35
C LEU A 142 -5.89 5.06 17.52
N ASN A 143 -6.49 4.42 16.51
CA ASN A 143 -7.57 5.00 15.73
C ASN A 143 -8.79 5.33 16.59
N LYS A 144 -9.20 4.42 17.48
CA LYS A 144 -10.30 4.68 18.42
C LYS A 144 -10.03 5.90 19.31
N LYS A 145 -8.80 6.02 19.83
CA LYS A 145 -8.39 7.22 20.59
C LYS A 145 -8.42 8.49 19.74
N ALA A 146 -8.01 8.40 18.48
CA ALA A 146 -8.06 9.52 17.55
C ALA A 146 -9.50 9.95 17.24
N GLU A 147 -10.41 9.00 17.04
CA GLU A 147 -11.84 9.25 16.85
C GLU A 147 -12.46 9.90 18.08
N GLU A 148 -12.20 9.36 19.28
CA GLU A 148 -12.65 9.96 20.55
C GLU A 148 -12.12 11.39 20.72
N TYR A 149 -10.87 11.64 20.34
CA TYR A 149 -10.29 12.98 20.38
C TYR A 149 -10.98 13.92 19.40
N GLN A 150 -11.26 13.47 18.17
CA GLN A 150 -11.99 14.26 17.19
C GLN A 150 -13.43 14.57 17.63
N GLU A 151 -14.13 13.63 18.27
CA GLU A 151 -15.48 13.85 18.78
C GLU A 151 -15.48 14.91 19.90
N ARG A 152 -14.57 14.79 20.87
CA ARG A 152 -14.40 15.80 21.92
C ARG A 152 -14.04 17.16 21.35
N LEU A 153 -13.19 17.20 20.32
CA LEU A 153 -12.85 18.43 19.64
C LEU A 153 -14.07 19.09 18.97
N LYS A 154 -14.92 18.29 18.31
CA LYS A 154 -16.18 18.80 17.73
C LYS A 154 -17.08 19.38 18.82
N GLU A 155 -17.22 18.71 19.95
CA GLU A 155 -18.02 19.21 21.08
C GLU A 155 -17.50 20.55 21.61
N ILE A 156 -16.19 20.67 21.82
CA ILE A 156 -15.56 21.91 22.29
C ILE A 156 -15.80 23.05 21.30
N LEU A 157 -15.57 22.82 20.00
CA LEU A 157 -15.74 23.82 18.95
C LEU A 157 -17.20 24.26 18.75
N LEU A 158 -18.16 23.39 19.06
CA LEU A 158 -19.59 23.69 18.96
C LEU A 158 -20.14 24.35 20.24
N ALA A 159 -19.56 24.09 21.40
CA ALA A 159 -20.03 24.57 22.70
C ALA A 159 -19.41 25.91 23.12
N ASP A 160 -18.08 26.04 23.01
CA ASP A 160 -17.36 27.29 23.23
C ASP A 160 -16.98 27.82 21.84
N GLY A 161 -17.47 29.02 21.49
CA GLY A 161 -17.06 29.67 20.24
C GLY A 161 -15.54 29.61 20.08
N ALA A 162 -15.08 29.35 18.86
CA ALA A 162 -13.71 28.98 18.45
C ALA A 162 -12.53 29.86 18.95
N GLU A 163 -12.77 30.81 19.85
CA GLU A 163 -11.80 31.75 20.41
C GLU A 163 -10.86 31.14 21.46
N THR A 164 -11.21 30.02 22.11
CA THR A 164 -10.37 29.38 23.16
C THR A 164 -9.59 28.15 22.70
N TYR A 165 -9.98 27.50 21.60
CA TYR A 165 -9.25 26.34 21.09
C TYR A 165 -8.09 26.77 20.19
N ARG A 166 -6.85 26.58 20.66
CA ARG A 166 -5.64 26.75 19.86
C ARG A 166 -5.15 25.39 19.36
N PRO A 167 -5.27 25.08 18.05
CA PRO A 167 -4.77 23.83 17.51
C PRO A 167 -3.26 23.74 17.70
N ASN A 168 -2.76 22.61 18.21
CA ASN A 168 -1.34 22.31 18.13
C ASN A 168 -1.06 21.78 16.71
N PRO A 169 -0.28 22.48 15.88
CA PRO A 169 -0.05 22.10 14.49
C PRO A 169 0.78 20.81 14.34
N LEU A 170 1.40 20.32 15.42
CA LEU A 170 2.16 19.06 15.44
C LEU A 170 1.37 17.92 16.08
N ASP A 171 0.14 18.17 16.50
CA ASP A 171 -0.70 17.16 17.13
C ASP A 171 -1.35 16.27 16.06
N LEU A 172 -0.77 15.08 15.90
CA LEU A 172 -1.28 14.04 15.01
C LEU A 172 -2.25 13.09 15.74
N SER A 173 -2.56 13.34 17.02
CA SER A 173 -3.37 12.43 17.84
C SER A 173 -4.79 12.22 17.32
N GLY A 174 -5.30 13.17 16.51
CA GLY A 174 -6.60 13.08 15.86
C GLY A 174 -6.59 12.46 14.46
N LEU A 175 -5.46 12.01 13.91
CA LEU A 175 -5.42 11.45 12.55
C LEU A 175 -5.44 9.91 12.60
N PRO A 176 -6.50 9.25 12.11
CA PRO A 176 -6.55 7.79 12.08
C PRO A 176 -5.59 7.23 11.04
N TYR A 177 -4.95 6.11 11.37
CA TYR A 177 -4.18 5.31 10.43
C TYR A 177 -5.11 4.61 9.43
N PRO A 178 -4.72 4.47 8.16
CA PRO A 178 -5.52 3.76 7.17
C PRO A 178 -5.65 2.28 7.54
N THR A 179 -6.74 1.66 7.09
CA THR A 179 -6.96 0.22 7.27
C THR A 179 -6.05 -0.60 6.34
N PRO A 180 -5.77 -1.88 6.67
CA PRO A 180 -4.92 -2.73 5.84
C PRO A 180 -5.38 -2.87 4.39
N VAL A 181 -6.70 -3.02 4.18
CA VAL A 181 -7.31 -3.08 2.85
C VAL A 181 -7.09 -1.77 2.08
N CYS A 182 -7.24 -0.62 2.75
CA CYS A 182 -7.01 0.68 2.13
C CYS A 182 -5.57 0.82 1.63
N VAL A 183 -4.59 0.50 2.48
CA VAL A 183 -3.17 0.57 2.11
C VAL A 183 -2.84 -0.38 0.96
N ALA A 184 -3.34 -1.61 0.99
CA ALA A 184 -3.12 -2.57 -0.08
C ALA A 184 -3.70 -2.08 -1.42
N VAL A 185 -4.92 -1.55 -1.41
CA VAL A 185 -5.57 -1.02 -2.62
C VAL A 185 -4.87 0.24 -3.13
N GLU A 186 -4.42 1.15 -2.27
CA GLU A 186 -3.66 2.34 -2.69
C GLU A 186 -2.32 1.97 -3.34
N ILE A 187 -1.61 0.97 -2.78
CA ILE A 187 -0.38 0.44 -3.39
C ILE A 187 -0.70 -0.13 -4.77
N LEU A 188 -1.71 -1.00 -4.88
CA LEU A 188 -2.10 -1.61 -6.16
C LEU A 188 -2.56 -0.58 -7.19
N ASN A 189 -3.29 0.46 -6.77
CA ASN A 189 -3.72 1.54 -7.67
C ASN A 189 -2.53 2.37 -8.15
N THR A 190 -1.56 2.65 -7.28
CA THR A 190 -0.31 3.32 -7.68
C THR A 190 0.44 2.51 -8.74
N PHE A 191 0.44 1.18 -8.63
CA PHE A 191 0.99 0.30 -9.66
C PHE A 191 0.18 0.31 -10.95
N ALA A 192 -1.15 0.26 -10.86
CA ALA A 192 -2.04 0.34 -12.02
C ALA A 192 -1.85 1.65 -12.81
N GLU A 193 -1.51 2.75 -12.12
CA GLU A 193 -1.24 4.05 -12.74
C GLU A 193 0.16 4.15 -13.34
N LEU A 194 1.19 3.73 -12.59
CA LEU A 194 2.57 3.95 -13.00
C LEU A 194 3.12 2.85 -13.91
N GLN A 195 2.78 1.59 -13.63
CA GLN A 195 3.29 0.42 -14.33
C GLN A 195 2.24 -0.72 -14.37
N PRO A 196 1.13 -0.55 -15.13
CA PRO A 196 0.06 -1.56 -15.21
C PRO A 196 0.55 -2.92 -15.75
N GLN A 197 1.57 -2.92 -16.61
CA GLN A 197 2.21 -4.14 -17.10
C GLN A 197 2.81 -5.00 -15.97
N LEU A 198 3.43 -4.37 -14.97
CA LEU A 198 4.03 -5.08 -13.85
C LEU A 198 2.97 -5.71 -12.96
N LEU A 199 1.86 -5.00 -12.74
CA LEU A 199 0.71 -5.52 -12.01
C LEU A 199 0.08 -6.72 -12.73
N ARG A 200 -0.10 -6.64 -14.06
CA ARG A 200 -0.55 -7.79 -14.86
C ARG A 200 0.39 -8.98 -14.78
N GLN A 201 1.70 -8.75 -14.87
CA GLN A 201 2.70 -9.81 -14.72
C GLN A 201 2.65 -10.48 -13.34
N ALA A 202 2.32 -9.75 -12.28
CA ALA A 202 2.10 -10.34 -10.96
C ALA A 202 0.89 -11.30 -10.97
N PHE A 203 -0.23 -10.90 -11.58
CA PHE A 203 -1.40 -11.77 -11.75
C PHE A 203 -1.07 -13.03 -12.58
N PHE A 204 -0.32 -12.88 -13.67
CA PHE A 204 0.05 -14.02 -14.51
C PHE A 204 1.00 -14.99 -13.79
N SER A 205 1.96 -14.45 -13.03
CA SER A 205 2.92 -15.27 -12.28
C SER A 205 2.23 -16.06 -11.16
N GLU A 206 1.24 -15.44 -10.52
CA GLU A 206 0.39 -16.10 -9.54
C GLU A 206 -0.47 -17.20 -10.19
N ALA A 207 -1.17 -16.88 -11.27
CA ALA A 207 -2.01 -17.84 -11.98
C ALA A 207 -1.20 -19.04 -12.53
N LYS A 208 0.04 -18.83 -13.00
CA LYS A 208 0.92 -19.92 -13.44
C LYS A 208 1.30 -20.88 -12.32
N SER A 209 1.29 -20.41 -11.07
CA SER A 209 1.62 -21.21 -9.89
C SER A 209 0.41 -21.91 -9.28
N ASP A 210 -0.80 -21.51 -9.66
CA ASP A 210 -2.06 -22.02 -9.14
C ASP A 210 -2.61 -23.18 -9.99
N ALA A 211 -3.16 -24.20 -9.34
CA ALA A 211 -3.67 -25.39 -10.00
C ALA A 211 -4.89 -25.12 -10.90
N LYS A 212 -5.69 -24.10 -10.58
CA LYS A 212 -6.86 -23.69 -11.37
C LYS A 212 -6.51 -22.63 -12.43
N GLN A 213 -5.27 -22.16 -12.41
CA GLN A 213 -4.80 -21.03 -13.21
C GLN A 213 -5.57 -19.74 -12.90
N GLU A 214 -5.93 -19.55 -11.63
CA GLU A 214 -6.63 -18.37 -11.15
C GLU A 214 -5.64 -17.38 -10.51
N SER A 215 -5.86 -16.07 -10.70
CA SER A 215 -5.14 -15.03 -9.95
C SER A 215 -5.93 -14.71 -8.68
N ARG A 216 -5.46 -15.22 -7.54
CA ARG A 216 -6.12 -14.96 -6.25
C ARG A 216 -6.11 -13.48 -5.91
N LEU A 217 -5.05 -12.74 -6.24
CA LEU A 217 -5.02 -11.29 -6.02
C LEU A 217 -6.09 -10.56 -6.85
N LEU A 218 -6.30 -10.96 -8.11
CA LEU A 218 -7.33 -10.37 -8.97
C LEU A 218 -8.75 -10.70 -8.49
N LEU A 219 -8.98 -11.93 -8.04
CA LEU A 219 -10.24 -12.34 -7.42
C LEU A 219 -10.51 -11.58 -6.11
N LEU A 220 -9.49 -11.40 -5.27
CA LEU A 220 -9.59 -10.64 -4.03
C LEU A 220 -9.92 -9.17 -4.27
N LEU A 221 -9.43 -8.57 -5.36
CA LEU A 221 -9.86 -7.22 -5.76
C LEU A 221 -11.36 -7.20 -6.06
N ALA A 222 -11.88 -8.15 -6.84
CA ALA A 222 -13.32 -8.26 -7.09
C ALA A 222 -14.14 -8.50 -5.80
N GLU A 223 -13.64 -9.34 -4.87
CA GLU A 223 -14.27 -9.53 -3.55
C GLU A 223 -14.25 -8.26 -2.68
N THR A 224 -13.20 -7.46 -2.80
CA THR A 224 -13.03 -6.21 -2.01
C THR A 224 -14.08 -5.17 -2.39
N LEU A 225 -14.57 -5.14 -3.64
CA LEU A 225 -15.68 -4.28 -4.05
C LEU A 225 -16.94 -4.54 -3.20
N GLU A 226 -17.27 -5.80 -2.95
CA GLU A 226 -18.44 -6.19 -2.17
C GLU A 226 -18.24 -5.96 -0.67
N LYS A 227 -17.06 -6.32 -0.16
CA LYS A 227 -16.79 -6.36 1.29
C LYS A 227 -16.42 -5.00 1.88
N SER A 228 -15.82 -4.10 1.10
CA SER A 228 -15.31 -2.83 1.60
C SER A 228 -16.43 -1.87 1.96
N HIS A 229 -16.41 -1.33 3.18
CA HIS A 229 -17.30 -0.23 3.60
C HIS A 229 -16.82 1.16 3.17
N SER A 230 -15.65 1.27 2.54
CA SER A 230 -15.12 2.54 2.06
C SER A 230 -15.39 2.73 0.57
N ASP A 231 -16.17 3.77 0.25
CA ASP A 231 -16.46 4.17 -1.14
C ASP A 231 -15.18 4.46 -1.92
N SER A 232 -14.18 5.09 -1.29
CA SER A 232 -12.88 5.37 -1.91
C SER A 232 -12.16 4.08 -2.32
N VAL A 233 -12.16 3.07 -1.45
CA VAL A 233 -11.58 1.76 -1.77
C VAL A 233 -12.32 1.12 -2.94
N GLN A 234 -13.66 1.17 -2.95
CA GLN A 234 -14.43 0.59 -4.06
C GLN A 234 -14.15 1.31 -5.39
N VAL A 235 -14.02 2.63 -5.39
CA VAL A 235 -13.63 3.41 -6.59
C VAL A 235 -12.23 3.04 -7.06
N GLN A 236 -11.24 2.97 -6.16
CA GLN A 236 -9.87 2.61 -6.50
C GLN A 236 -9.78 1.18 -7.06
N VAL A 237 -10.52 0.24 -6.49
CA VAL A 237 -10.57 -1.14 -7.02
C VAL A 237 -11.16 -1.17 -8.43
N LYS A 238 -12.25 -0.44 -8.69
CA LYS A 238 -12.75 -0.28 -10.07
C LYS A 238 -11.66 0.25 -10.98
N GLU A 239 -10.98 1.33 -10.60
CA GLU A 239 -9.95 1.94 -11.42
C GLU A 239 -8.81 0.97 -11.72
N ILE A 240 -8.36 0.18 -10.74
CA ILE A 240 -7.37 -0.87 -10.93
C ILE A 240 -7.87 -1.86 -12.00
N LEU A 241 -9.09 -2.39 -11.84
CA LEU A 241 -9.65 -3.39 -12.76
C LEU A 241 -9.75 -2.85 -14.19
N VAL A 242 -10.24 -1.62 -14.36
CA VAL A 242 -10.34 -0.96 -15.68
C VAL A 242 -8.95 -0.71 -16.28
N LYS A 243 -8.00 -0.15 -15.51
CA LYS A 243 -6.62 0.14 -15.98
C LYS A 243 -5.87 -1.15 -16.37
N VAL A 244 -6.14 -2.25 -15.67
CA VAL A 244 -5.52 -3.56 -15.93
C VAL A 244 -6.12 -4.21 -17.17
N VAL A 245 -7.44 -4.30 -17.27
CA VAL A 245 -8.15 -5.07 -18.31
C VAL A 245 -8.32 -4.27 -19.61
N CYS A 246 -8.71 -3.00 -19.50
CA CYS A 246 -9.07 -2.15 -20.65
C CYS A 246 -7.90 -1.26 -21.13
N SER A 247 -6.65 -1.64 -20.85
CA SER A 247 -5.47 -0.83 -21.21
C SER A 247 -5.33 -0.68 -22.73
N PRO A 248 -5.30 0.54 -23.30
CA PRO A 248 -5.20 0.75 -24.74
C PRO A 248 -3.81 0.41 -25.32
N VAL A 249 -2.78 0.39 -24.47
CA VAL A 249 -1.37 0.16 -24.83
C VAL A 249 -0.90 -1.28 -24.58
N MET A 250 -1.84 -2.21 -24.41
CA MET A 250 -1.55 -3.60 -24.07
C MET A 250 -1.23 -4.44 -25.33
N GLU A 251 -0.17 -5.24 -25.27
CA GLU A 251 0.20 -6.12 -26.38
C GLU A 251 -0.79 -7.29 -26.51
N LEU A 252 -0.96 -7.85 -27.71
CA LEU A 252 -1.95 -8.89 -27.97
C LEU A 252 -1.81 -10.13 -27.07
N PRO A 253 -0.60 -10.70 -26.84
CA PRO A 253 -0.46 -11.85 -25.93
C PRO A 253 -0.81 -11.50 -24.49
N GLU A 254 -0.42 -10.30 -24.04
CA GLU A 254 -0.74 -9.79 -22.70
C GLU A 254 -2.26 -9.59 -22.53
N LYS A 255 -2.92 -9.11 -23.59
CA LYS A 255 -4.36 -8.92 -23.68
C LYS A 255 -5.12 -10.24 -23.58
N ASP A 256 -4.70 -11.26 -24.31
CA ASP A 256 -5.34 -12.57 -24.30
C ASP A 256 -5.19 -13.25 -22.92
N GLU A 257 -4.01 -13.17 -22.29
CA GLU A 257 -3.80 -13.72 -20.94
C GLU A 257 -4.67 -13.02 -19.89
N ILE A 258 -4.74 -11.68 -19.89
CA ILE A 258 -5.56 -10.97 -18.89
C ILE A 258 -7.06 -11.17 -19.11
N HIS A 259 -7.50 -11.27 -20.37
CA HIS A 259 -8.89 -11.58 -20.68
C HIS A 259 -9.28 -12.98 -20.24
N MET A 260 -8.41 -13.97 -20.46
CA MET A 260 -8.62 -15.32 -19.95
C MET A 260 -8.78 -15.30 -18.42
N LEU A 261 -7.89 -14.60 -17.71
CA LEU A 261 -8.01 -14.47 -16.25
C LEU A 261 -9.29 -13.76 -15.82
N PHE A 262 -9.71 -12.73 -16.56
CA PHE A 262 -10.86 -11.91 -16.19
C PHE A 262 -12.20 -12.58 -16.52
N TYR A 263 -12.36 -13.11 -17.73
CA TYR A 263 -13.61 -13.68 -18.23
C TYR A 263 -13.75 -15.17 -17.94
N ASP A 264 -12.69 -15.96 -18.07
CA ASP A 264 -12.78 -17.43 -18.00
C ASP A 264 -12.39 -18.01 -16.63
N LYS A 265 -11.65 -17.24 -15.80
CA LYS A 265 -11.12 -17.70 -14.50
C LYS A 265 -11.82 -17.07 -13.29
N GLY A 266 -13.11 -16.75 -13.43
CA GLY A 266 -14.01 -16.49 -12.31
C GLY A 266 -14.08 -15.06 -11.78
N VAL A 267 -13.28 -14.11 -12.29
CA VAL A 267 -13.36 -12.70 -11.87
C VAL A 267 -14.68 -12.09 -12.30
N MET A 268 -15.06 -12.26 -13.57
CA MET A 268 -16.35 -11.81 -14.10
C MET A 268 -17.53 -12.46 -13.37
N ASP A 269 -17.46 -13.77 -13.13
CA ASP A 269 -18.49 -14.48 -12.35
C ASP A 269 -18.66 -13.88 -10.96
N ARG A 270 -17.54 -13.52 -10.29
CA ARG A 270 -17.58 -12.90 -8.97
C ARG A 270 -18.23 -11.51 -9.01
N LEU A 271 -17.93 -10.70 -10.02
CA LEU A 271 -18.56 -9.38 -10.19
C LEU A 271 -20.07 -9.52 -10.46
N LEU A 272 -20.46 -10.47 -11.30
CA LEU A 272 -21.87 -10.75 -11.59
C LEU A 272 -22.61 -11.26 -10.36
N GLN A 273 -22.01 -12.16 -9.57
CA GLN A 273 -22.60 -12.61 -8.30
C GLN A 273 -22.94 -11.43 -7.39
N THR A 274 -22.01 -10.49 -7.21
CA THR A 274 -22.24 -9.27 -6.41
C THR A 274 -23.37 -8.41 -7.00
N LEU A 275 -23.43 -8.28 -8.33
CA LEU A 275 -24.48 -7.53 -9.01
C LEU A 275 -25.88 -8.13 -8.77
N PHE A 276 -25.97 -9.46 -8.73
CA PHE A 276 -27.23 -10.20 -8.53
C PHE A 276 -27.61 -10.44 -7.06
N LEU A 277 -26.79 -10.06 -6.09
CA LEU A 277 -27.18 -10.11 -4.67
C LEU A 277 -28.46 -9.27 -4.43
N PRO A 278 -29.46 -9.75 -3.68
CA PRO A 278 -30.67 -8.97 -3.44
C PRO A 278 -30.37 -7.68 -2.67
N LEU A 279 -30.94 -6.56 -3.12
CA LEU A 279 -30.89 -5.27 -2.42
C LEU A 279 -32.23 -5.07 -1.70
N ASN A 280 -32.34 -5.62 -0.50
CA ASN A 280 -33.57 -5.55 0.29
C ASN A 280 -33.42 -4.46 1.36
N ALA A 281 -33.99 -3.27 1.09
CA ALA A 281 -33.91 -2.13 2.00
C ALA A 281 -34.55 -2.40 3.37
N ASP A 282 -35.53 -3.30 3.44
CA ASP A 282 -36.25 -3.63 4.67
C ASP A 282 -35.51 -4.66 5.57
N GLU A 283 -34.59 -5.44 4.99
CA GLU A 283 -33.86 -6.52 5.68
C GLU A 283 -32.41 -6.14 6.02
N MET A 284 -31.86 -5.14 5.34
CA MET A 284 -30.46 -4.74 5.46
C MET A 284 -30.29 -3.50 6.33
N THR A 285 -29.14 -3.39 7.01
CA THR A 285 -28.76 -2.13 7.66
C THR A 285 -28.54 -1.03 6.60
N PRO A 286 -28.78 0.25 6.91
CA PRO A 286 -28.52 1.35 5.98
C PRO A 286 -27.07 1.35 5.46
N SER A 287 -26.11 0.98 6.29
CA SER A 287 -24.70 0.88 5.92
C SER A 287 -24.43 -0.26 4.94
N ASP A 288 -25.04 -1.44 5.15
CA ASP A 288 -24.85 -2.57 4.24
C ASP A 288 -25.57 -2.35 2.91
N PHE A 289 -26.73 -1.69 2.94
CA PHE A 289 -27.44 -1.27 1.74
C PHE A 289 -26.59 -0.29 0.93
N HIS A 290 -26.08 0.78 1.55
CA HIS A 290 -25.22 1.76 0.86
C HIS A 290 -23.96 1.10 0.30
N ARG A 291 -23.28 0.26 1.10
CA ARG A 291 -22.09 -0.48 0.69
C ARG A 291 -22.35 -1.30 -0.57
N LEU A 292 -23.40 -2.14 -0.54
CA LEU A 292 -23.71 -3.03 -1.65
C LEU A 292 -24.21 -2.25 -2.87
N HIS A 293 -25.02 -1.21 -2.66
CA HIS A 293 -25.50 -0.35 -3.74
C HIS A 293 -24.34 0.34 -4.47
N HIS A 294 -23.41 0.95 -3.72
CA HIS A 294 -22.23 1.57 -4.31
C HIS A 294 -21.33 0.55 -5.01
N ALA A 295 -21.14 -0.64 -4.43
CA ALA A 295 -20.37 -1.72 -5.06
C ALA A 295 -20.96 -2.13 -6.42
N LYS A 296 -22.29 -2.29 -6.49
CA LYS A 296 -22.99 -2.58 -7.74
C LYS A 296 -22.85 -1.48 -8.78
N GLN A 297 -22.90 -0.21 -8.35
CA GLN A 297 -22.65 0.91 -9.26
C GLN A 297 -21.23 0.84 -9.84
N GLN A 298 -20.21 0.61 -9.01
CA GLN A 298 -18.84 0.48 -9.49
C GLN A 298 -18.69 -0.70 -10.46
N ILE A 299 -19.36 -1.83 -10.21
CA ILE A 299 -19.36 -2.99 -11.11
C ILE A 299 -20.00 -2.65 -12.46
N LEU A 300 -21.15 -1.96 -12.46
CA LEU A 300 -21.79 -1.52 -13.70
C LEU A 300 -20.88 -0.58 -14.50
N GLU A 301 -20.13 0.30 -13.83
CA GLU A 301 -19.11 1.13 -14.49
C GLU A 301 -17.98 0.29 -15.09
N ILE A 302 -17.47 -0.75 -14.40
CA ILE A 302 -16.48 -1.68 -14.98
C ILE A 302 -17.04 -2.29 -16.26
N LEU A 303 -18.26 -2.84 -16.20
CA LEU A 303 -18.91 -3.47 -17.36
C LEU A 303 -19.12 -2.49 -18.51
N ALA A 304 -19.48 -1.24 -18.21
CA ALA A 304 -19.63 -0.18 -19.20
C ALA A 304 -18.32 0.16 -19.93
N HIS A 305 -17.16 -0.07 -19.30
CA HIS A 305 -15.86 0.07 -19.95
C HIS A 305 -15.45 -1.20 -20.72
N CYS A 306 -15.72 -2.37 -20.15
CA CYS A 306 -15.33 -3.64 -20.76
C CYS A 306 -16.14 -3.95 -22.03
N VAL A 307 -17.47 -3.79 -22.03
CA VAL A 307 -18.34 -4.18 -23.16
C VAL A 307 -18.00 -3.47 -24.47
N PRO A 308 -17.66 -2.16 -24.49
CA PRO A 308 -17.23 -1.52 -25.74
C PRO A 308 -15.81 -1.88 -26.17
N ALA A 309 -14.95 -2.34 -25.26
CA ALA A 309 -13.52 -2.50 -25.50
C ALA A 309 -13.12 -3.93 -25.93
N HIS A 310 -14.00 -4.91 -25.74
CA HIS A 310 -13.73 -6.34 -25.86
C HIS A 310 -14.89 -7.04 -26.60
#